data_AF-A0A1G3KUA7-F1
#
_entry.id   AF-A0A1G3KUA7-F1
#
_cell.length_a   1.000
_cell.length_b   1.000
_cell.length_c   1.000
_cell.angle_alpha   90.00
_cell.angle_beta   90.00
_cell.angle_gamma   90.00
#
_symmetry.space_group_name_H-M   'P 1'
#
loop_
_entity.id
_entity.type
_entity.pdbx_description
1 polymer ?
#
loop_
_entity_poly.entity_id
_entity_poly.type
_entity_poly.pdbx_seq_one_letter_code
_entity_poly.pdbx_strand_id
1 'polypeptide(L)'
;MKQFGGALLTLLALAGCDRAPDNGDLSDAEARASREASENGRIECALEGAKLFDRTCTVEEMSGEDGAILVVGRGNVGYRRLQITTDGRGVVSADGAEPAKVTIIGDNVIEVAVGKDRYRLPANTGGAK
;
A
#
# COMPACT_ATOMS: atom_id res chain seq x y z
N MET A 1 36.98 60.51 -23.56
CA MET A 1 37.73 61.09 -22.43
C MET A 1 36.77 61.50 -21.31
N LYS A 2 36.50 60.60 -20.35
CA LYS A 2 36.46 60.84 -18.88
C LYS A 2 35.67 59.70 -18.23
N GLN A 3 36.37 58.87 -17.48
CA GLN A 3 35.80 57.96 -16.48
C GLN A 3 35.57 58.75 -15.19
N PHE A 4 34.42 58.58 -14.56
CA PHE A 4 34.22 58.91 -13.14
C PHE A 4 33.66 57.66 -12.47
N GLY A 5 34.45 57.11 -11.57
CA GLY A 5 34.06 55.99 -10.74
C GLY A 5 33.21 56.45 -9.55
N GLY A 6 32.65 55.45 -8.88
CA GLY A 6 32.28 55.57 -7.49
C GLY A 6 30.80 55.42 -7.18
N ALA A 7 30.47 54.19 -6.81
CA ALA A 7 29.89 53.89 -5.49
C ALA A 7 28.37 53.63 -5.40
N LEU A 8 28.08 52.66 -4.51
CA LEU A 8 26.82 52.31 -3.87
C LEU A 8 25.81 51.50 -4.69
N LEU A 9 25.76 50.18 -4.45
CA LEU A 9 24.96 49.52 -3.39
C LEU A 9 23.47 49.43 -3.74
N THR A 10 23.03 48.24 -4.16
CA THR A 10 21.80 47.58 -3.69
C THR A 10 21.73 46.15 -4.23
N LEU A 11 22.56 45.28 -3.67
CA LEU A 11 22.39 43.82 -3.70
C LEU A 11 21.73 43.42 -2.36
N LEU A 12 20.40 43.31 -2.35
CA LEU A 12 19.57 42.66 -1.32
C LEU A 12 18.40 42.00 -2.08
N ALA A 13 18.01 40.73 -1.91
CA ALA A 13 18.47 39.63 -1.07
C ALA A 13 17.92 38.33 -1.70
N LEU A 14 18.77 37.32 -1.92
CA LEU A 14 18.38 35.93 -2.23
C LEU A 14 19.14 34.93 -1.32
N ALA A 15 19.46 35.31 -0.09
CA ALA A 15 20.03 34.40 0.90
C ALA A 15 18.89 33.71 1.65
N GLY A 16 18.47 32.55 1.15
CA GLY A 16 17.40 31.78 1.77
C GLY A 16 17.21 30.37 1.23
N CYS A 17 18.28 29.67 0.80
CA CYS A 17 18.26 28.22 0.55
C CYS A 17 19.65 27.63 0.86
N ASP A 18 20.05 27.56 2.12
CA ASP A 18 21.29 26.86 2.50
C ASP A 18 21.05 25.95 3.70
N ARG A 19 20.39 24.83 3.40
CA ARG A 19 20.50 23.57 4.16
C ARG A 19 20.38 22.46 3.14
N ALA A 20 21.52 22.12 2.52
CA ALA A 20 21.62 20.85 1.83
C ALA A 20 21.39 19.74 2.86
N PRO A 21 20.40 18.85 2.66
CA PRO A 21 20.21 17.71 3.55
C PRO A 21 21.49 16.87 3.59
N ASP A 22 21.81 16.31 4.76
CA ASP A 22 22.96 15.42 4.91
C ASP A 22 22.76 14.18 4.02
N ASN A 23 23.83 13.70 3.39
CA ASN A 23 23.75 12.52 2.51
C ASN A 23 23.27 11.27 3.25
N GLY A 24 23.52 11.17 4.57
CA GLY A 24 22.98 10.11 5.43
C GLY A 24 21.45 10.17 5.54
N ASP A 25 20.89 11.36 5.79
CA ASP A 25 19.44 11.56 5.90
C ASP A 25 18.70 11.23 4.59
N LEU A 26 19.31 11.57 3.45
CA LEU A 26 18.78 11.21 2.13
C LEU A 26 18.78 9.69 1.93
N SER A 27 19.90 9.02 2.23
CA SER A 27 20.03 7.57 2.06
C SER A 27 19.04 6.79 2.94
N ASP A 28 18.82 7.23 4.17
CA ASP A 28 17.82 6.63 5.07
C ASP A 28 16.38 6.86 4.57
N ALA A 29 16.07 8.05 4.05
CA ALA A 29 14.77 8.34 3.46
C ALA A 29 14.49 7.46 2.22
N GLU A 30 15.47 7.29 1.34
CA GLU A 30 15.38 6.41 0.17
C GLU A 30 15.19 4.94 0.57
N ALA A 31 15.93 4.46 1.58
CA ALA A 31 15.81 3.09 2.07
C ALA A 31 14.43 2.82 2.70
N ARG A 32 13.86 3.79 3.42
CA ARG A 32 12.49 3.71 3.97
C ARG A 32 11.46 3.68 2.87
N ALA A 33 11.54 4.61 1.91
CA ALA A 33 10.61 4.65 0.77
C ALA A 33 10.65 3.35 -0.05
N SER A 34 11.83 2.78 -0.27
CA SER A 34 11.99 1.49 -0.96
C SER A 34 11.34 0.33 -0.19
N ARG A 35 11.49 0.30 1.13
CA ARG A 35 10.84 -0.71 2.00
C ARG A 35 9.33 -0.54 2.01
N GLU A 36 8.84 0.68 2.18
CA GLU A 36 7.40 0.98 2.15
C GLU A 36 6.78 0.60 0.81
N ALA A 37 7.44 0.91 -0.30
CA ALA A 37 7.00 0.48 -1.64
C ALA A 37 7.01 -1.05 -1.79
N SER A 38 8.00 -1.74 -1.22
CA SER A 38 8.10 -3.22 -1.27
C SER A 38 7.07 -3.92 -0.40
N GLU A 39 6.65 -3.28 0.69
CA GLU A 39 5.63 -3.77 1.64
C GLU A 39 4.21 -3.34 1.26
N ASN A 40 4.07 -2.32 0.40
CA ASN A 40 2.78 -1.87 -0.09
C ASN A 40 2.11 -3.00 -0.88
N GLY A 41 0.84 -3.25 -0.59
CA GLY A 41 0.09 -4.36 -1.15
C GLY A 41 0.54 -5.74 -0.68
N ARG A 42 1.47 -5.87 0.29
CA ARG A 42 1.84 -7.19 0.86
C ARG A 42 0.98 -7.53 2.06
N ILE A 43 0.41 -8.73 2.06
CA ILE A 43 -0.47 -9.22 3.12
C ILE A 43 -0.01 -10.57 3.65
N GLU A 44 -0.38 -10.85 4.89
CA GLU A 44 -0.22 -12.18 5.48
C GLU A 44 -1.23 -13.15 4.86
N CYS A 45 -0.74 -14.32 4.47
CA CYS A 45 -1.60 -15.39 3.96
C CYS A 45 -1.07 -16.77 4.35
N ALA A 46 -1.99 -17.72 4.37
CA ALA A 46 -1.73 -19.14 4.51
C ALA A 46 -2.46 -19.86 3.37
N LEU A 47 -1.74 -20.20 2.31
CA LEU A 47 -2.30 -20.79 1.10
C LEU A 47 -2.23 -22.32 1.11
N GLU A 48 -3.10 -22.97 0.35
CA GLU A 48 -3.13 -24.42 0.14
C GLU A 48 -3.22 -25.24 1.45
N GLY A 49 -3.81 -24.65 2.49
CA GLY A 49 -3.93 -25.28 3.81
C GLY A 49 -2.69 -25.15 4.70
N ALA A 50 -1.77 -24.24 4.38
CA ALA A 50 -0.65 -23.91 5.25
C ALA A 50 -1.13 -23.54 6.67
N LYS A 51 -0.36 -23.99 7.68
CA LYS A 51 -0.71 -23.76 9.10
C LYS A 51 -0.32 -22.36 9.54
N LEU A 52 0.84 -21.89 9.09
CA LEU A 52 1.41 -20.60 9.45
C LEU A 52 1.06 -19.56 8.40
N PHE A 53 0.97 -18.31 8.84
CA PHE A 53 0.82 -17.15 7.98
C PHE A 53 2.19 -16.58 7.67
N ASP A 54 2.42 -16.24 6.40
CA ASP A 54 3.61 -15.53 5.94
C ASP A 54 3.18 -14.29 5.15
N ARG A 55 3.89 -13.17 5.33
CA ARG A 55 3.59 -11.90 4.65
C ARG A 55 4.12 -11.88 3.21
N THR A 56 3.46 -12.65 2.35
CA THR A 56 4.01 -13.14 1.08
C THR A 56 3.00 -13.17 -0.05
N CYS A 57 1.73 -12.92 0.24
CA CYS A 57 0.74 -12.64 -0.78
C CYS A 57 0.73 -11.15 -1.11
N THR A 58 0.21 -10.83 -2.28
CA THR A 58 -0.14 -9.48 -2.68
C THR A 58 -1.64 -9.27 -2.59
N VAL A 59 -2.05 -8.01 -2.43
CA VAL A 59 -3.40 -7.49 -2.61
C VAL A 59 -3.34 -6.31 -3.57
N GLU A 60 -4.19 -6.34 -4.57
CA GLU A 60 -4.39 -5.23 -5.51
C GLU A 60 -5.88 -4.93 -5.60
N GLU A 61 -6.25 -3.66 -5.56
CA GLU A 61 -7.64 -3.22 -5.72
C GLU A 61 -7.86 -2.74 -7.15
N MET A 62 -8.96 -3.20 -7.76
CA MET A 62 -9.38 -2.82 -9.10
C MET A 62 -10.86 -2.44 -9.10
N SER A 63 -11.26 -1.52 -9.97
CA SER A 63 -12.67 -1.22 -10.19
C SER A 63 -13.38 -2.37 -10.91
N GLY A 64 -14.49 -2.86 -10.35
CA GLY A 64 -15.41 -3.80 -10.98
C GLY A 64 -16.78 -3.17 -11.27
N GLU A 65 -17.61 -3.89 -12.03
CA GLU A 65 -18.98 -3.45 -12.39
C GLU A 65 -19.86 -3.25 -11.15
N ASP A 66 -19.74 -4.15 -10.17
CA ASP A 66 -20.52 -4.15 -8.93
C ASP A 66 -19.78 -3.52 -7.73
N GLY A 67 -18.63 -2.89 -7.97
CA GLY A 67 -17.80 -2.22 -6.96
C GLY A 67 -16.33 -2.67 -6.99
N ALA A 68 -15.55 -2.28 -5.98
CA ALA A 68 -14.13 -2.60 -5.91
C ALA A 68 -13.86 -4.10 -5.71
N ILE A 69 -12.95 -4.66 -6.51
CA ILE A 69 -12.48 -6.04 -6.49
C ILE A 69 -11.06 -6.05 -5.92
N LEU A 70 -10.82 -6.87 -4.90
CA LEU A 70 -9.49 -7.22 -4.43
C LEU A 70 -8.99 -8.47 -5.15
N VAL A 71 -7.80 -8.39 -5.75
CA VAL A 71 -7.06 -9.54 -6.27
C VAL A 71 -6.01 -9.92 -5.24
N VAL A 72 -6.18 -11.07 -4.61
CA VAL A 72 -5.30 -11.55 -3.54
C VAL A 72 -4.62 -12.85 -3.92
N GLY A 73 -3.34 -13.01 -3.63
CA GLY A 73 -2.64 -14.26 -3.91
C GLY A 73 -1.16 -14.11 -4.15
N ARG A 74 -0.57 -15.09 -4.85
CA ARG A 74 0.86 -15.11 -5.15
C ARG A 74 1.10 -15.85 -6.47
N GLY A 75 2.04 -15.35 -7.27
CA GLY A 75 2.28 -15.82 -8.65
C GLY A 75 2.57 -17.31 -8.82
N ASN A 76 3.10 -18.01 -7.82
CA ASN A 76 3.38 -19.45 -7.91
C ASN A 76 2.25 -20.36 -7.40
N VAL A 77 1.19 -19.81 -6.78
CA VAL A 77 0.05 -20.58 -6.26
C VAL A 77 -1.23 -20.23 -7.01
N GLY A 78 -1.49 -18.94 -7.18
CA GLY A 78 -2.70 -18.44 -7.83
C GLY A 78 -3.25 -17.19 -7.14
N TYR A 79 -4.30 -16.65 -7.75
CA TYR A 79 -4.99 -15.45 -7.28
C TYR A 79 -6.48 -15.71 -7.13
N ARG A 80 -7.10 -15.01 -6.17
CA ARG A 80 -8.54 -14.98 -5.91
C ARG A 80 -9.05 -13.56 -6.13
N ARG A 81 -10.31 -13.45 -6.56
CA ARG A 81 -11.01 -12.18 -6.68
C ARG A 81 -12.06 -12.07 -5.59
N LEU A 82 -11.98 -11.03 -4.79
CA LEU A 82 -12.88 -10.76 -3.68
C LEU A 82 -13.59 -9.43 -3.92
N GLN A 83 -14.90 -9.46 -4.07
CA GLN A 83 -15.72 -8.24 -4.20
C GLN A 83 -15.91 -7.61 -2.82
N ILE A 84 -15.58 -6.33 -2.69
CA ILE A 84 -15.90 -5.56 -1.49
C ILE A 84 -17.40 -5.29 -1.46
N THR A 85 -18.02 -5.61 -0.33
CA THR A 85 -19.44 -5.40 -0.09
C THR A 85 -19.70 -4.01 0.49
N THR A 86 -20.81 -3.39 0.10
CA THR A 86 -21.23 -2.07 0.57
C THR A 86 -22.04 -2.11 1.87
N ASP A 87 -22.42 -3.30 2.33
CA ASP A 87 -23.28 -3.54 3.50
C ASP A 87 -22.50 -3.79 4.80
N GLY A 88 -21.18 -3.64 4.76
CA GLY A 88 -20.32 -3.79 5.94
C GLY A 88 -20.02 -5.25 6.32
N ARG A 89 -20.43 -6.24 5.51
CA ARG A 89 -20.06 -7.66 5.73
C ARG A 89 -18.61 -7.98 5.37
N GLY A 90 -17.88 -7.02 4.79
CA GLY A 90 -16.50 -7.18 4.35
C GLY A 90 -16.40 -7.53 2.87
N VAL A 91 -15.87 -8.71 2.54
CA VAL A 91 -15.64 -9.16 1.16
C VAL A 91 -16.35 -10.48 0.86
N VAL A 92 -16.74 -10.69 -0.40
CA VAL A 92 -17.32 -11.95 -0.90
C VAL A 92 -16.51 -12.48 -2.08
N SER A 93 -16.55 -13.79 -2.35
CA SER A 93 -15.88 -14.31 -3.54
C SER A 93 -16.58 -13.80 -4.81
N ALA A 94 -15.80 -13.25 -5.74
CA ALA A 94 -16.26 -12.81 -7.06
C ALA A 94 -16.12 -13.90 -8.14
N ASP A 95 -15.55 -15.06 -7.80
CA ASP A 95 -15.47 -16.22 -8.71
C ASP A 95 -16.62 -17.22 -8.53
N GLY A 96 -17.33 -17.18 -7.39
CA GLY A 96 -18.48 -18.02 -7.09
C GLY A 96 -18.18 -19.51 -6.94
N ALA A 97 -16.92 -19.95 -7.00
CA ALA A 97 -16.56 -21.37 -6.90
C ALA A 97 -16.58 -21.85 -5.45
N GLU A 98 -15.98 -21.07 -4.55
CA GLU A 98 -16.01 -21.29 -3.11
C GLU A 98 -16.40 -20.00 -2.39
N PRO A 99 -17.32 -20.04 -1.41
CA PRO A 99 -17.73 -18.84 -0.69
C PRO A 99 -16.59 -18.34 0.22
N ALA A 100 -16.42 -17.02 0.27
CA ALA A 100 -15.54 -16.38 1.24
C ALA A 100 -16.18 -16.37 2.62
N LYS A 101 -15.41 -16.77 3.65
CA LYS A 101 -15.79 -16.68 5.06
C LYS A 101 -14.94 -15.64 5.74
N VAL A 102 -15.58 -14.60 6.28
CA VAL A 102 -14.91 -13.46 6.91
C VAL A 102 -15.00 -13.60 8.43
N THR A 103 -13.86 -13.45 9.12
CA THR A 103 -13.77 -13.41 10.58
C THR A 103 -12.97 -12.19 11.01
N ILE A 104 -13.45 -11.43 11.99
CA ILE A 104 -12.68 -10.31 12.57
C ILE A 104 -11.68 -10.90 13.58
N ILE A 105 -10.40 -10.63 13.40
CA ILE A 105 -9.32 -11.22 14.22
C ILE A 105 -8.49 -10.17 15.00
N GLY A 106 -8.88 -8.89 14.91
CA GLY A 106 -8.25 -7.79 15.63
C GLY A 106 -8.91 -6.45 15.28
N ASP A 107 -8.40 -5.36 15.86
CA ASP A 107 -9.06 -4.05 15.82
C ASP A 107 -9.25 -3.46 14.41
N ASN A 108 -8.49 -3.92 13.41
CA ASN A 108 -8.63 -3.49 12.01
C ASN A 108 -8.23 -4.58 11.01
N VAL A 109 -8.36 -5.87 11.39
CA VAL A 109 -7.93 -6.98 10.53
C VAL A 109 -9.03 -8.03 10.43
N ILE A 110 -9.36 -8.39 9.20
CA ILE A 110 -10.22 -9.52 8.89
C ILE A 110 -9.39 -10.68 8.34
N GLU A 111 -9.70 -11.89 8.79
CA GLU A 111 -9.29 -13.12 8.12
C GLU A 111 -10.38 -13.52 7.11
N VAL A 112 -9.97 -13.72 5.87
CA VAL A 112 -10.84 -14.17 4.78
C VAL A 112 -10.39 -15.56 4.36
N ALA A 113 -11.25 -16.55 4.57
CA ALA A 113 -11.01 -17.92 4.15
C ALA A 113 -11.81 -18.25 2.88
N VAL A 114 -11.13 -18.77 1.85
CA VAL A 114 -11.72 -19.29 0.62
C VAL A 114 -11.15 -20.68 0.39
N GLY A 115 -11.98 -21.71 0.54
CA GLY A 115 -11.52 -23.10 0.52
C GLY A 115 -10.44 -23.37 1.58
N LYS A 116 -9.23 -23.69 1.12
CA LYS A 116 -8.04 -23.94 1.98
C LYS A 116 -7.15 -22.71 2.16
N ASP A 117 -7.43 -21.62 1.45
CA ASP A 117 -6.65 -20.41 1.47
C ASP A 117 -7.18 -19.45 2.53
N ARG A 118 -6.27 -18.78 3.25
CA ARG A 118 -6.60 -17.75 4.23
C ARG A 118 -5.77 -16.50 4.00
N TYR A 119 -6.41 -15.35 4.05
CA TYR A 119 -5.80 -14.04 3.84
C TYR A 119 -6.11 -13.12 5.02
N ARG A 120 -5.15 -12.32 5.48
CA ARG A 120 -5.41 -11.25 6.45
C ARG A 120 -5.44 -9.92 5.73
N LEU A 121 -6.61 -9.31 5.71
CA LEU A 121 -6.86 -8.04 5.03
C LEU A 121 -7.15 -6.94 6.05
N PRO A 122 -6.79 -5.69 5.76
CA PRO A 122 -7.29 -4.56 6.52
C PRO A 122 -8.83 -4.55 6.51
N ALA A 123 -9.47 -4.27 7.64
CA ALA A 123 -10.93 -4.18 7.73
C ALA A 123 -11.49 -2.95 6.95
N ASN A 124 -10.63 -2.00 6.59
CA ASN A 124 -10.97 -0.80 5.82
C ASN A 124 -10.83 -0.99 4.30
N THR A 125 -10.82 -2.22 3.77
CA THR A 125 -10.75 -2.44 2.32
C THR A 125 -11.88 -1.79 1.53
N GLY A 126 -12.89 -1.19 2.17
CA GLY A 126 -13.70 -0.15 1.53
C GLY A 126 -12.91 1.16 1.43
N GLY A 127 -12.05 1.28 0.41
CA GLY A 127 -11.46 2.53 -0.09
C GLY A 127 -11.11 3.58 0.95
N ALA A 128 -9.82 3.74 1.24
CA ALA A 128 -9.32 4.98 1.83
C ALA A 128 -9.85 6.17 1.00
N LYS A 129 -10.69 7.00 1.63
CA LYS A 129 -11.06 8.30 1.08
C LYS A 129 -9.92 9.30 1.24
#